data_AF-A0A919LBP9-F1
#
_entry.id   AF-A0A919LBP9-F1
#
_cell.length_a   1.000
_cell.length_b   1.000
_cell.length_c   1.000
_cell.angle_alpha   90.00
_cell.angle_beta   90.00
_cell.angle_gamma   90.00
#
_symmetry.space_group_name_H-M   'P 1'
#
loop_
_entity.id
_entity.type
_entity.pdbx_description
1 polymer ?
#
loop_
_entity_poly.entity_id
_entity_poly.type
_entity_poly.pdbx_seq_one_letter_code
_entity_poly.pdbx_strand_id
1 'polypeptide(L)'
;MNETPVKQQSTGAYYGQAVASFGIAMGAVAVGIYNLEVDGWVRSFLGIAVLYLTTSAFTLAKVIRDRQEVSQIVSRVDQARMEKMMADYDPFAPK
;
A
#
# COMPACT_ATOMS: atom_id res chain seq x y z
N MET A 1 -1.97 7.11 -27.11
CA MET A 1 -0.93 7.66 -26.20
C MET A 1 -0.71 6.63 -25.13
N ASN A 2 0.49 6.02 -25.11
CA ASN A 2 0.85 4.95 -24.18
C ASN A 2 1.32 5.60 -22.88
N GLU A 3 0.41 5.82 -21.93
CA GLU A 3 0.78 6.25 -20.59
C GLU A 3 1.41 5.03 -19.88
N THR A 4 2.72 4.84 -20.06
CA THR A 4 3.48 3.95 -19.19
C THR A 4 3.27 4.46 -17.77
N PRO A 5 2.63 3.69 -16.86
CA PRO A 5 2.46 4.14 -15.49
C PRO A 5 3.86 4.22 -14.89
N VAL A 6 4.33 5.45 -14.67
CA VAL A 6 5.59 5.72 -13.99
C VAL A 6 5.48 5.08 -12.63
N LYS A 7 6.15 3.94 -12.44
CA LYS A 7 6.24 3.27 -11.15
C LYS A 7 7.05 4.19 -10.25
N GLN A 8 6.37 5.05 -9.51
CA GLN A 8 6.99 6.03 -8.62
C GLN A 8 7.62 5.27 -7.46
N GLN A 9 8.89 4.90 -7.62
CA GLN A 9 9.67 4.26 -6.56
C GLN A 9 10.01 5.35 -5.54
N SER A 10 9.40 5.27 -4.36
CA SER A 10 9.77 6.13 -3.25
C SER A 10 11.24 5.89 -2.89
N THR A 11 12.03 6.96 -2.85
CA THR A 11 13.43 6.91 -2.44
C THR A 11 13.53 6.37 -1.00
N GLY A 12 14.59 5.63 -0.68
CA GLY A 12 14.79 5.07 0.67
C GLY A 12 14.71 6.11 1.79
N ALA A 13 15.09 7.37 1.51
CA ALA A 13 14.93 8.49 2.43
C ALA A 13 13.47 8.80 2.77
N TYR A 14 12.56 8.76 1.79
CA TYR A 14 11.14 9.01 2.00
C TYR A 14 10.48 7.89 2.81
N TYR A 15 10.90 6.64 2.57
CA TYR A 15 10.48 5.51 3.41
C TYR A 15 10.91 5.68 4.87
N GLY A 16 12.18 6.04 5.09
CA GLY A 16 12.69 6.31 6.44
C GLY A 16 11.94 7.44 7.15
N GLN A 17 11.66 8.55 6.43
CA GLN A 17 10.86 9.65 6.95
C GLN A 17 9.45 9.19 7.35
N ALA A 18 8.78 8.40 6.51
CA ALA A 18 7.42 7.93 6.79
C ALA A 18 7.36 7.04 8.05
N VAL A 19 8.34 6.15 8.23
CA VAL A 19 8.45 5.31 9.44
C VAL A 19 8.72 6.16 10.67
N ALA A 20 9.64 7.14 10.57
CA ALA A 20 9.95 8.04 11.67
C ALA A 20 8.74 8.91 12.05
N SER A 21 8.03 9.49 11.08
CA SER A 21 6.84 10.30 11.34
C SER A 21 5.72 9.49 11.99
N PHE A 22 5.53 8.25 11.57
CA PHE A 22 4.57 7.34 12.18
C PHE A 22 4.95 7.03 13.63
N GLY A 23 6.23 6.75 13.91
CA GLY A 23 6.72 6.51 15.26
C GLY A 23 6.53 7.71 16.19
N ILE A 24 6.84 8.92 15.71
CA ILE A 24 6.62 10.17 16.45
C ILE A 24 5.13 10.39 16.74
N ALA A 25 4.26 10.20 15.75
CA ALA A 25 2.82 10.32 15.93
C ALA A 25 2.27 9.31 16.95
N MET A 26 2.71 8.05 16.87
CA MET A 26 2.33 7.01 17.83
C MET A 26 2.77 7.36 19.25
N GLY A 27 4.01 7.84 19.40
CA GLY A 27 4.54 8.29 20.68
C GLY A 27 3.76 9.48 21.25
N ALA A 28 3.43 10.47 20.41
CA ALA A 28 2.64 11.63 20.83
C ALA A 28 1.24 11.23 21.35
N VAL A 29 0.57 10.28 20.67
CA VAL A 29 -0.72 9.74 21.13
C VAL A 29 -0.57 9.00 22.45
N ALA A 30 0.46 8.16 22.60
CA ALA A 30 0.71 7.43 23.83
C ALA A 30 0.98 8.38 25.02
N VAL A 31 1.79 9.43 24.81
CA VAL A 31 2.04 10.48 25.81
C VAL A 31 0.75 11.24 26.14
N GLY A 32 -0.08 11.56 25.13
CA GLY A 32 -1.38 12.21 25.34
C GLY A 32 -2.33 11.37 26.21
N ILE A 33 -2.41 10.06 25.94
CA ILE A 33 -3.22 9.12 26.73
C ILE A 33 -2.68 9.01 28.17
N TYR A 34 -1.35 9.01 28.35
CA TYR A 34 -0.73 8.94 29.67
C TYR A 34 -0.98 10.19 30.52
N ASN A 35 -0.93 11.38 29.92
CA ASN A 35 -1.17 12.65 30.61
C ASN A 35 -2.66 12.95 30.82
N LEU A 36 -3.57 12.17 30.22
CA LEU A 36 -5.01 12.38 30.36
C LEU A 36 -5.47 12.02 31.78
N GLU A 37 -6.10 12.96 32.47
CA GLU A 37 -6.66 12.75 33.81
C GLU A 37 -8.02 12.03 33.71
N VAL A 38 -7.96 10.72 33.48
CA VAL A 38 -9.11 9.83 33.34
C VAL A 38 -8.90 8.54 34.13
N ASP A 39 -9.99 7.81 34.36
CA ASP A 39 -9.94 6.51 35.00
C ASP A 39 -9.07 5.49 34.22
N GLY A 40 -8.41 4.59 34.96
CA GLY A 40 -7.50 3.59 34.39
C GLY A 40 -8.17 2.66 33.38
N TRP A 41 -9.47 2.38 33.55
CA TRP A 41 -10.25 1.60 32.59
C TRP A 41 -10.39 2.32 31.25
N VAL A 42 -10.79 3.60 31.27
CA VAL A 42 -10.95 4.43 30.07
C VAL A 42 -9.62 4.58 29.35
N ARG A 43 -8.54 4.81 30.11
CA ARG A 43 -7.17 4.89 29.56
C ARG A 43 -6.78 3.61 28.83
N SER A 44 -7.06 2.45 29.42
CA SER A 44 -6.77 1.14 28.83
C SER A 44 -7.59 0.88 27.56
N PHE A 45 -8.87 1.25 27.57
CA PHE A 45 -9.74 1.17 26.40
C PHE A 45 -9.20 2.01 25.23
N LEU A 46 -8.76 3.24 25.50
CA LEU A 46 -8.12 4.11 24.48
C LEU A 46 -6.84 3.49 23.94
N GLY A 47 -6.00 2.90 24.81
CA GLY A 47 -4.80 2.17 24.39
C GLY A 47 -5.11 1.04 23.42
N ILE A 48 -6.08 0.18 23.76
CA ILE A 48 -6.51 -0.94 22.89
C ILE A 48 -7.10 -0.40 21.58
N ALA A 49 -7.93 0.65 21.65
CA ALA A 49 -8.53 1.25 20.47
C ALA A 49 -7.48 1.77 19.48
N VAL A 50 -6.45 2.47 19.96
CA VAL A 50 -5.35 2.96 19.12
C VAL A 50 -4.57 1.81 18.50
N LEU A 51 -4.23 0.77 19.28
CA LEU A 51 -3.49 -0.39 18.78
C LEU A 51 -4.28 -1.17 17.71
N TYR A 52 -5.56 -1.43 17.97
CA TYR A 52 -6.42 -2.17 17.05
C TYR A 52 -6.71 -1.38 15.78
N LEU A 53 -7.02 -0.08 15.89
CA LEU A 53 -7.25 0.81 14.75
C LEU A 53 -6.01 0.87 13.86
N THR A 54 -4.83 1.07 14.45
CA THR A 54 -3.54 1.11 13.75
C THR A 54 -3.27 -0.19 13.00
N THR A 55 -3.43 -1.33 13.68
CA THR A 55 -3.22 -2.65 13.08
C THR A 55 -4.18 -2.89 11.91
N SER A 56 -5.46 -2.54 12.09
CA SER A 56 -6.48 -2.69 11.06
C SER A 56 -6.22 -1.77 9.86
N ALA A 57 -5.77 -0.53 10.09
CA ALA A 57 -5.41 0.41 9.03
C ALA A 57 -4.24 -0.12 8.19
N PHE A 58 -3.19 -0.69 8.81
CA PHE A 58 -2.10 -1.33 8.06
C PHE A 58 -2.55 -2.56 7.28
N THR A 59 -3.41 -3.39 7.86
CA THR A 59 -3.98 -4.56 7.16
C THR A 59 -4.79 -4.11 5.95
N LEU A 60 -5.64 -3.09 6.11
CA LEU A 60 -6.41 -2.51 5.00
C LEU A 60 -5.48 -1.93 3.92
N ALA A 61 -4.44 -1.19 4.31
CA ALA A 61 -3.46 -0.65 3.37
C ALA A 61 -2.74 -1.75 2.59
N LYS A 62 -2.37 -2.86 3.25
CA LYS A 62 -1.82 -4.04 2.57
C LYS A 62 -2.81 -4.61 1.56
N VAL A 63 -4.05 -4.87 1.97
CA VAL A 63 -5.09 -5.42 1.08
C VAL A 63 -5.30 -4.53 -0.16
N ILE A 64 -5.35 -3.21 0.01
CA ILE A 64 -5.50 -2.27 -1.11
C ILE A 64 -4.28 -2.33 -2.03
N ARG A 65 -3.06 -2.34 -1.47
CA ARG A 65 -1.82 -2.44 -2.25
C ARG A 65 -1.74 -3.76 -3.02
N ASP A 66 -2.04 -4.88 -2.37
CA ASP A 66 -2.03 -6.21 -2.98
C ASP A 66 -3.03 -6.27 -4.16
N ARG A 67 -4.21 -5.65 -4.01
CA ARG A 67 -5.19 -5.53 -5.10
C ARG A 67 -4.67 -4.69 -6.28
N GLN A 68 -3.95 -3.60 -6.01
CA GLN A 68 -3.33 -2.77 -7.04
C GLN A 68 -2.21 -3.52 -7.78
N GLU A 69 -1.36 -4.25 -7.05
CA GLU A 69 -0.27 -5.04 -7.63
C GLU A 69 -0.80 -6.17 -8.53
N VAL A 70 -1.84 -6.90 -8.08
CA VAL A 70 -2.49 -7.94 -8.89
C VAL A 70 -3.05 -7.37 -10.21
N SER A 71 -3.75 -6.23 -10.14
CA SER A 71 -4.30 -5.57 -11.34
C SER A 71 -3.21 -5.19 -12.35
N GLN A 72 -2.08 -4.66 -11.87
CA GLN A 72 -0.94 -4.30 -12.72
C GLN A 72 -0.28 -5.52 -13.37
N ILE A 73 -0.19 -6.66 -12.68
CA ILE A 73 0.41 -7.88 -13.23
C ILE A 73 -0.46 -8.47 -14.34
N VAL A 74 -1.78 -8.58 -14.11
CA VAL A 74 -2.72 -9.13 -15.11
C VAL A 74 -2.66 -8.32 -16.40
N SER A 75 -2.71 -6.98 -16.30
CA SER A 75 -2.57 -6.08 -17.46
C SER A 75 -1.29 -6.33 -18.27
N ARG A 76 -0.15 -6.57 -17.62
CA ARG A 76 1.13 -6.82 -18.32
C ARG A 76 1.13 -8.17 -19.03
N VAL A 77 0.54 -9.20 -18.42
CA VAL A 77 0.43 -10.54 -19.01
C VAL A 77 -0.48 -10.50 -20.25
N ASP A 78 -1.61 -9.79 -20.16
CA ASP A 78 -2.52 -9.63 -21.29
C ASP A 78 -1.84 -8.88 -22.45
N GLN A 79 -1.11 -7.79 -22.15
CA GLN A 79 -0.32 -7.08 -23.17
C GLN A 79 0.71 -7.98 -23.85
N ALA A 80 1.49 -8.75 -23.07
CA ALA A 80 2.49 -9.67 -23.64
C ALA A 80 1.85 -10.80 -24.47
N ARG A 81 0.67 -11.30 -24.06
CA ARG A 81 -0.08 -12.30 -24.84
C ARG A 81 -0.61 -11.70 -26.14
N MET A 82 -1.16 -10.49 -26.12
CA MET A 82 -1.63 -9.80 -27.32
C MET A 82 -0.46 -9.50 -28.27
N GLU A 83 0.68 -9.06 -27.74
CA GLU A 83 1.91 -8.84 -28.52
C GLU A 83 2.39 -10.14 -29.19
N LYS A 84 2.36 -11.26 -28.46
CA LYS A 84 2.69 -12.56 -29.03
C LYS A 84 1.69 -12.99 -30.13
N MET A 85 0.39 -12.81 -29.92
CA MET A 85 -0.62 -13.12 -30.95
C MET A 85 -0.45 -12.26 -32.20
N MET A 86 -0.11 -10.98 -32.05
CA MET A 86 0.19 -10.09 -33.17
C MET A 86 1.48 -10.49 -33.89
N ALA A 87 2.51 -10.95 -33.15
CA ALA A 87 3.78 -11.38 -33.72
C ALA A 87 3.69 -12.73 -34.45
N ASP A 88 2.88 -13.67 -33.94
CA ASP A 88 2.67 -14.99 -34.56
C ASP A 88 1.68 -14.93 -35.75
N TYR A 89 0.95 -13.82 -35.94
CA TYR A 89 0.06 -13.62 -37.08
C TYR A 89 0.84 -13.06 -38.28
N ASP A 90 1.25 -13.94 -39.20
CA ASP A 90 1.85 -13.57 -40.49
C ASP A 90 0.75 -13.40 -41.57
N PRO A 91 0.43 -12.17 -42.00
CA PRO A 91 -0.60 -11.92 -43.00
C PRO A 91 -0.20 -12.31 -44.44
N PHE A 92 1.04 -12.79 -44.68
CA PHE A 92 1.54 -13.12 -46.03
C PHE A 92 1.94 -14.59 -46.22
N ALA A 93 1.64 -15.48 -45.28
CA ALA A 93 1.90 -16.91 -45.44
C ALA A 93 1.15 -17.48 -46.68
N PRO A 94 1.85 -18.04 -47.69
CA PRO A 94 1.22 -18.58 -48.88
C PRO A 94 0.37 -19.80 -48.53
N LYS A 95 -0.85 -19.84 -49.10
CA LYS A 95 -1.88 -20.84 -48.87
C LYS A 95 -1.57 -22.20 -49.46
#